data_AF-A0A061J6H7-F1
#
_entry.id   AF-A0A061J6H7-F1
#
_cell.length_a   1.000
_cell.length_b   1.000
_cell.length_c   1.000
_cell.angle_alpha   90.00
_cell.angle_beta   90.00
_cell.angle_gamma   90.00
#
_symmetry.space_group_name_H-M   'P 1'
#
loop_
_entity.id
_entity.type
_entity.pdbx_description
1 polymer ?
#
loop_
_entity_poly.entity_id
_entity_poly.type
_entity_poly.pdbx_seq_one_letter_code
_entity_poly.pdbx_strand_id
1 'polypeptide(L)'
;MELASIGETDENAITRLLSSNLSRTTARHAIIVLHYFRTISDEELPVDVLLGGCVLYAAKQRQYPDEAQFLRQCLERAKESDIVGFELVLVQLVRHNVLLIETCLRSIFHEVLRDNPVAGCDRERTIKVCLHLISLLYKTRWCLFPETAARGAFLVACEKCDVKLIRLSSAFDSPMVTTIAQYLRDYTSN
;
A
#
# COMPACT_ATOMS: atom_id res chain seq x y z
N MET A 1 -1.87 -1.85 -19.25
CA MET A 1 -2.57 -2.74 -18.32
C MET A 1 -3.58 -1.89 -17.60
N GLU A 2 -4.85 -1.91 -18.03
CA GLU A 2 -5.92 -1.20 -17.32
C GLU A 2 -6.04 -1.84 -15.93
N LEU A 3 -5.91 -1.02 -14.89
CA LEU A 3 -6.14 -1.50 -13.53
C LEU A 3 -7.65 -1.66 -13.41
N ALA A 4 -8.12 -2.92 -13.37
CA ALA A 4 -9.52 -3.24 -13.14
C ALA A 4 -10.04 -2.44 -11.93
N SER A 5 -11.23 -1.88 -12.07
CA SER A 5 -11.90 -1.11 -11.00
C SER A 5 -12.03 -1.97 -9.75
N ILE A 6 -11.77 -1.37 -8.59
CA ILE A 6 -11.94 -2.02 -7.29
C ILE A 6 -13.45 -2.14 -7.03
N GLY A 7 -13.91 -3.31 -6.62
CA GLY A 7 -15.32 -3.51 -6.26
C GLY A 7 -15.71 -2.76 -4.99
N GLU A 8 -16.99 -2.44 -4.82
CA GLU A 8 -17.50 -1.69 -3.67
C GLU A 8 -17.14 -2.34 -2.32
N THR A 9 -17.21 -3.67 -2.23
CA THR A 9 -16.83 -4.43 -1.04
C THR A 9 -15.35 -4.23 -0.68
N ASP A 10 -14.47 -4.20 -1.68
CA ASP A 10 -13.03 -4.04 -1.49
C ASP A 10 -12.71 -2.59 -1.08
N GLU A 11 -13.39 -1.61 -1.67
CA GLU A 11 -13.25 -0.20 -1.30
C GLU A 11 -13.69 0.03 0.16
N ASN A 12 -14.79 -0.59 0.58
CA ASN A 12 -15.25 -0.56 1.97
C ASN A 12 -14.21 -1.20 2.91
N ALA A 13 -13.69 -2.37 2.56
CA ALA A 13 -12.65 -3.05 3.33
C ALA A 13 -11.38 -2.17 3.48
N ILE A 14 -10.87 -1.62 2.38
CA ILE A 14 -9.68 -0.76 2.40
C ILE A 14 -9.92 0.48 3.25
N THR A 15 -11.08 1.12 3.13
CA THR A 15 -11.43 2.29 3.93
C THR A 15 -11.45 1.96 5.42
N ARG A 16 -12.08 0.85 5.81
CA ARG A 16 -12.12 0.36 7.20
C ARG A 16 -10.72 0.04 7.74
N LEU A 17 -9.84 -0.54 6.93
CA LEU A 17 -8.45 -0.82 7.35
C LEU A 17 -7.67 0.47 7.57
N LEU A 18 -7.79 1.45 6.67
CA LEU A 18 -7.09 2.73 6.75
C LEU A 18 -7.58 3.61 7.90
N SER A 19 -8.85 3.49 8.31
CA SER A 19 -9.44 4.24 9.42
C SER A 19 -9.43 3.50 10.76
N SER A 20 -8.84 2.30 10.83
CA SER A 20 -8.81 1.48 12.05
C SER A 20 -7.69 1.90 13.01
N ASN A 21 -7.76 1.40 14.24
CA ASN A 21 -6.69 1.54 15.24
C ASN A 21 -5.54 0.53 15.05
N LEU A 22 -5.54 -0.24 13.95
CA LEU A 22 -4.46 -1.17 13.66
C LEU A 22 -3.13 -0.43 13.46
N SER A 23 -2.03 -1.13 13.72
CA SER A 23 -0.72 -0.61 13.33
C SER A 23 -0.72 -0.30 11.83
N ARG A 24 -0.14 0.85 11.47
CA ARG A 24 0.01 1.29 10.06
C ARG A 24 0.58 0.17 9.18
N THR A 25 1.56 -0.53 9.72
CA THR A 25 2.26 -1.67 9.11
C THR A 25 1.31 -2.82 8.80
N THR A 26 0.45 -3.20 9.73
CA THR A 26 -0.53 -4.26 9.53
C THR A 26 -1.59 -3.85 8.54
N ALA A 27 -2.23 -2.69 8.73
CA ALA A 27 -3.31 -2.24 7.86
C ALA A 27 -2.86 -2.22 6.38
N ARG A 28 -1.67 -1.69 6.11
CA ARG A 28 -1.08 -1.66 4.78
C ARG A 28 -0.74 -3.04 4.22
N HIS A 29 -0.30 -3.96 5.07
CA HIS A 29 -0.05 -5.35 4.67
C HIS A 29 -1.37 -6.05 4.30
N ALA A 30 -2.40 -5.94 5.15
CA ALA A 30 -3.72 -6.49 4.90
C ALA A 30 -4.33 -5.95 3.59
N ILE A 31 -4.15 -4.66 3.29
CA ILE A 31 -4.59 -4.05 2.02
C ILE A 31 -3.86 -4.68 0.81
N ILE A 32 -2.54 -4.88 0.89
CA ILE A 32 -1.79 -5.52 -0.21
C ILE A 32 -2.25 -6.95 -0.41
N VAL A 33 -2.48 -7.70 0.68
CA VAL A 33 -2.99 -9.07 0.67
C VAL A 33 -4.35 -9.14 0.00
N LEU A 34 -5.27 -8.21 0.33
CA LEU A 34 -6.57 -8.09 -0.33
C LEU A 34 -6.42 -7.86 -1.84
N HIS A 35 -5.61 -6.87 -2.25
CA HIS A 35 -5.39 -6.60 -3.67
C HIS A 35 -4.77 -7.81 -4.39
N TYR A 36 -3.87 -8.54 -3.74
CA TYR A 36 -3.25 -9.73 -4.30
C TYR A 36 -4.24 -10.89 -4.44
N PHE A 37 -5.11 -11.11 -3.45
CA PHE A 37 -6.20 -12.07 -3.59
C PHE A 37 -7.07 -11.75 -4.81
N ARG A 38 -7.41 -10.47 -5.01
CA ARG A 38 -8.22 -9.96 -6.13
C ARG A 38 -7.53 -9.97 -7.49
N THR A 39 -6.24 -10.31 -7.58
CA THR A 39 -5.61 -10.59 -8.89
C THR A 39 -5.75 -12.05 -9.29
N ILE A 40 -6.15 -12.93 -8.37
CA ILE A 40 -6.21 -14.38 -8.57
C ILE A 40 -7.63 -14.92 -8.44
N SER A 41 -8.48 -14.27 -7.65
CA SER A 41 -9.84 -14.72 -7.35
C SER A 41 -10.86 -13.59 -7.48
N ASP A 42 -11.97 -13.90 -8.13
CA ASP A 42 -13.17 -13.07 -8.22
C ASP A 42 -14.25 -13.49 -7.19
N GLU A 43 -13.90 -14.36 -6.23
CA GLU A 43 -14.83 -14.86 -5.22
C GLU A 43 -15.43 -13.73 -4.37
N GLU A 44 -16.76 -13.66 -4.32
CA GLU A 44 -17.44 -12.71 -3.45
C GLU A 44 -17.49 -13.24 -2.01
N LEU A 45 -16.84 -12.49 -1.11
CA LEU A 45 -16.80 -12.79 0.31
C LEU A 45 -17.43 -11.64 1.11
N PRO A 46 -18.10 -11.93 2.23
CA PRO A 46 -18.56 -10.88 3.14
C PRO A 46 -17.40 -9.99 3.60
N VAL A 47 -17.65 -8.68 3.69
CA VAL A 47 -16.62 -7.69 4.02
C VAL A 47 -15.88 -8.01 5.33
N ASP A 48 -16.57 -8.52 6.36
CA ASP A 48 -15.97 -8.85 7.64
C ASP A 48 -15.11 -10.12 7.58
N VAL A 49 -15.40 -11.06 6.67
CA VAL A 49 -14.55 -12.23 6.39
C VAL A 49 -13.28 -11.78 5.66
N LEU A 50 -13.41 -10.94 4.63
CA LEU A 50 -12.27 -10.36 3.91
C LEU A 50 -11.33 -9.61 4.85
N LEU A 51 -11.89 -8.71 5.67
CA LEU A 51 -11.15 -7.92 6.65
C LEU A 51 -10.46 -8.79 7.68
N GLY A 52 -11.24 -9.67 8.34
CA GLY A 52 -10.74 -10.55 9.38
C GLY A 52 -9.60 -11.42 8.88
N GLY A 53 -9.75 -12.05 7.70
CA GLY A 53 -8.73 -12.94 7.14
C GLY A 53 -7.47 -12.19 6.70
N CYS A 54 -7.60 -11.04 6.03
CA CYS A 54 -6.44 -10.24 5.63
C CYS A 54 -5.64 -9.71 6.83
N VAL A 55 -6.34 -9.27 7.89
CA VAL A 55 -5.72 -8.81 9.13
C VAL A 55 -5.06 -9.97 9.87
N LEU A 56 -5.76 -11.09 10.03
CA LEU A 56 -5.20 -12.28 10.67
C LEU A 56 -3.94 -12.79 9.96
N TYR A 57 -3.96 -12.82 8.63
CA TYR A 57 -2.79 -13.15 7.81
C TYR A 57 -1.63 -12.18 8.10
N ALA A 58 -1.89 -10.87 8.02
CA ALA A 58 -0.89 -9.83 8.23
C ALA A 58 -0.28 -9.89 9.65
N ALA A 59 -1.11 -10.13 10.67
CA ALA A 59 -0.71 -10.28 12.07
C ALA A 59 0.25 -11.45 12.26
N LYS A 60 -0.12 -12.64 11.73
CA LYS A 60 0.68 -13.87 11.82
C LYS A 60 2.03 -13.71 11.13
N GLN A 61 2.05 -13.17 9.91
CA GLN A 61 3.30 -12.96 9.17
C GLN A 61 4.24 -11.95 9.86
N ARG A 62 3.69 -10.99 10.61
CA ARG A 62 4.50 -9.95 11.28
C ARG A 62 4.75 -10.19 12.76
N GLN A 63 4.28 -11.32 13.29
CA GLN A 63 4.38 -11.66 14.71
C GLN A 63 3.87 -10.53 15.62
N TYR A 64 2.82 -9.83 15.20
CA TYR A 64 2.26 -8.70 15.94
C TYR A 64 1.07 -9.19 16.79
N PRO A 65 1.17 -9.18 18.13
CA PRO A 65 0.14 -9.80 18.98
C PRO A 65 -1.08 -8.89 19.23
N ASP A 66 -1.00 -7.59 18.94
CA ASP A 66 -1.93 -6.58 19.49
C ASP A 66 -3.06 -6.17 18.53
N GLU A 67 -3.63 -7.14 17.80
CA GLU A 67 -4.72 -6.91 16.83
C GLU A 67 -6.05 -7.50 17.30
N ALA A 68 -6.07 -8.04 18.52
CA ALA A 68 -7.18 -8.77 19.10
C ALA A 68 -8.48 -7.96 19.14
N GLN A 69 -8.42 -6.64 19.34
CA GLN A 69 -9.63 -5.80 19.38
C GLN A 69 -10.29 -5.69 18.00
N PHE A 70 -9.52 -5.51 16.93
CA PHE A 70 -10.08 -5.41 15.57
C PHE A 70 -10.63 -6.77 15.11
N LEU A 71 -9.90 -7.85 15.39
CA LEU A 71 -10.36 -9.20 15.07
C LEU A 71 -11.62 -9.57 15.84
N ARG A 72 -11.76 -9.18 17.12
CA ARG A 72 -13.00 -9.35 17.89
C ARG A 72 -14.20 -8.67 17.23
N GLN A 73 -14.04 -7.44 16.73
CA GLN A 73 -15.13 -6.76 16.01
C GLN A 73 -15.55 -7.49 14.74
N CYS A 74 -14.60 -8.14 14.04
CA CYS A 74 -14.92 -8.97 12.88
C CYS A 74 -15.66 -10.24 13.31
N LEU A 75 -15.23 -10.88 14.41
CA LEU A 75 -15.85 -12.08 14.97
C LEU A 75 -17.26 -11.85 15.54
N GLU A 76 -17.62 -10.61 15.90
CA GLU A 76 -19.00 -10.24 16.24
C GLU A 76 -19.95 -10.28 15.03
N ARG A 77 -19.41 -10.23 13.80
CA ARG A 77 -20.19 -10.08 12.55
C ARG A 77 -20.02 -11.23 11.57
N ALA A 78 -19.02 -12.09 11.76
CA ALA A 78 -18.73 -13.25 10.93
C ALA A 78 -18.27 -14.44 11.77
N LYS A 79 -18.47 -15.66 11.26
CA LYS A 79 -18.02 -16.88 11.95
C LYS A 79 -16.51 -16.97 11.91
N GLU A 80 -15.93 -17.39 13.04
CA GLU A 80 -14.48 -17.63 13.15
C GLU A 80 -13.97 -18.62 12.10
N SER A 81 -14.74 -19.68 11.83
CA SER A 81 -14.41 -20.68 10.82
C SER A 81 -14.22 -20.09 9.42
N ASP A 82 -15.01 -19.08 9.08
CA ASP A 82 -15.00 -18.47 7.74
C ASP A 82 -13.79 -17.52 7.62
N ILE A 83 -13.50 -16.77 8.68
CA ILE A 83 -12.31 -15.91 8.77
C ILE A 83 -11.02 -16.75 8.71
N VAL A 84 -10.93 -17.81 9.52
CA VAL A 84 -9.75 -18.70 9.57
C VAL A 84 -9.63 -19.48 8.26
N GLY A 85 -10.74 -19.98 7.72
CA GLY A 85 -10.77 -20.65 6.42
C GLY A 85 -10.22 -19.77 5.31
N PHE A 86 -10.68 -18.51 5.24
CA PHE A 86 -10.16 -17.55 4.27
C PHE A 86 -8.69 -17.21 4.49
N GLU A 87 -8.24 -17.02 5.74
CA GLU A 87 -6.82 -16.81 6.03
C GLU A 87 -5.94 -17.96 5.55
N LEU A 88 -6.38 -19.21 5.70
CA LEU A 88 -5.65 -20.37 5.18
C LEU A 88 -5.56 -20.38 3.65
N VAL A 89 -6.59 -19.89 2.94
CA VAL A 89 -6.53 -19.68 1.49
C VAL A 89 -5.47 -18.62 1.15
N LEU A 90 -5.42 -17.52 1.89
CA LEU A 90 -4.41 -16.47 1.69
C LEU A 90 -2.98 -16.99 1.87
N VAL A 91 -2.74 -17.91 2.81
CA VAL A 91 -1.44 -18.59 2.98
C VAL A 91 -0.99 -19.37 1.75
N GLN A 92 -1.93 -19.95 1.00
CA GLN A 92 -1.60 -20.67 -0.24
C GLN A 92 -1.40 -19.75 -1.44
N LEU A 93 -2.09 -18.61 -1.47
CA LEU A 93 -2.10 -17.72 -2.63
C LEU A 93 -1.04 -16.61 -2.55
N VAL A 94 -0.82 -16.04 -1.38
CA VAL A 94 -0.03 -14.83 -1.21
C VAL A 94 1.42 -15.14 -0.84
N ARG A 95 2.36 -14.40 -1.43
CA ARG A 95 3.79 -14.54 -1.12
C ARG A 95 4.08 -14.12 0.32
N HIS A 96 4.95 -14.87 0.99
CA HIS A 96 5.39 -14.60 2.36
C HIS A 96 6.08 -13.23 2.52
N ASN A 97 6.74 -12.72 1.47
CA ASN A 97 7.51 -11.46 1.52
C ASN A 97 6.74 -10.30 0.87
N VAL A 98 5.70 -9.81 1.55
CA VAL A 98 4.97 -8.61 1.13
C VAL A 98 5.75 -7.35 1.51
N LEU A 99 6.16 -6.57 0.52
CA LEU A 99 6.89 -5.32 0.69
C LEU A 99 5.94 -4.11 0.72
N LEU A 100 6.18 -3.18 1.65
CA LEU A 100 5.39 -1.94 1.73
C LEU A 100 5.97 -0.88 0.78
N ILE A 101 5.12 0.07 0.34
CA ILE A 101 5.59 1.14 -0.55
C ILE A 101 6.60 2.02 0.21
N GLU A 102 6.31 2.39 1.47
CA GLU A 102 7.20 3.24 2.27
C GLU A 102 8.57 2.62 2.53
N THR A 103 8.70 1.29 2.59
CA THR A 103 9.99 0.63 2.81
C THR A 103 10.94 0.82 1.62
N CYS A 104 10.40 1.08 0.43
CA CYS A 104 11.17 1.34 -0.78
C CYS A 104 11.77 2.74 -0.80
N LEU A 105 11.19 3.70 -0.05
CA LEU A 105 11.63 5.09 -0.05
C LEU A 105 13.10 5.22 0.36
N ARG A 106 13.56 4.45 1.36
CA ARG A 106 14.96 4.58 1.85
C ARG A 106 15.96 4.35 0.71
N SER A 107 15.76 3.30 -0.07
CA SER A 107 16.62 2.95 -1.20
C SER A 107 16.54 3.99 -2.30
N ILE A 108 15.33 4.47 -2.61
CA ILE A 108 15.11 5.50 -3.64
C ILE A 108 15.77 6.83 -3.25
N PHE A 109 15.59 7.30 -2.02
CA PHE A 109 16.25 8.51 -1.53
C PHE A 109 17.77 8.35 -1.56
N HIS A 110 18.31 7.20 -1.15
CA HIS A 110 19.75 6.96 -1.21
C HIS A 110 20.27 7.00 -2.65
N GLU A 111 19.57 6.35 -3.58
CA GLU A 111 19.89 6.36 -5.01
C GLU A 111 19.92 7.79 -5.56
N VAL A 112 18.89 8.60 -5.28
CA VAL A 112 18.74 9.95 -5.82
C VAL A 112 19.71 10.95 -5.18
N LEU A 113 19.92 10.88 -3.86
CA LEU A 113 20.80 11.82 -3.14
C LEU A 113 22.27 11.65 -3.50
N ARG A 114 22.67 10.46 -3.95
CA ARG A 114 24.02 10.23 -4.48
C ARG A 114 24.30 11.09 -5.72
N ASP A 115 23.31 11.23 -6.60
CA ASP A 115 23.45 12.01 -7.84
C ASP A 115 22.95 13.46 -7.70
N ASN A 116 22.20 13.76 -6.63
CA ASN A 116 21.61 15.08 -6.33
C ASN A 116 21.80 15.45 -4.85
N PRO A 117 23.04 15.68 -4.37
CA PRO A 117 23.31 15.89 -2.95
C PRO A 117 22.58 17.11 -2.34
N VAL A 118 22.33 18.14 -3.15
CA VAL A 118 21.60 19.36 -2.73
C VAL A 118 20.14 19.08 -2.35
N ALA A 119 19.52 18.04 -2.92
CA ALA A 119 18.17 17.62 -2.53
C ALA A 119 18.09 17.09 -1.08
N GLY A 120 19.23 16.85 -0.44
CA GLY A 120 19.31 16.41 0.96
C GLY A 120 18.77 17.43 1.96
N CYS A 121 18.79 18.73 1.63
CA CYS A 121 18.33 19.80 2.51
C CYS A 121 16.82 19.71 2.81
N ASP A 122 16.01 19.27 1.84
CA ASP A 122 14.55 19.13 1.96
C ASP A 122 14.10 17.70 2.23
N ARG A 123 15.02 16.81 2.63
CA ARG A 123 14.77 15.37 2.74
C ARG A 123 13.59 15.05 3.65
N GLU A 124 13.52 15.63 4.85
CA GLU A 124 12.44 15.31 5.80
C GLU A 124 11.07 15.78 5.28
N ARG A 125 11.01 16.99 4.71
CA ARG A 125 9.80 17.54 4.09
C ARG A 125 9.34 16.65 2.94
N THR A 126 10.25 16.27 2.06
CA THR A 126 9.96 15.39 0.91
C THR A 126 9.46 14.02 1.38
N ILE A 127 10.08 13.42 2.42
CA ILE A 127 9.62 12.15 2.99
C ILE A 127 8.19 12.27 3.51
N LYS A 128 7.86 13.35 4.24
CA LYS A 128 6.49 13.57 4.77
C LYS A 128 5.47 13.65 3.64
N VAL A 129 5.77 14.37 2.57
CA VAL A 129 4.90 14.46 1.38
C VAL A 129 4.79 13.10 0.68
N CYS A 130 5.91 12.36 0.50
CA CYS A 130 5.88 11.00 -0.05
C CYS A 130 4.94 10.08 0.75
N LEU A 131 5.07 10.07 2.07
CA LEU A 131 4.25 9.19 2.93
C LEU A 131 2.76 9.53 2.84
N HIS A 132 2.43 10.81 2.68
CA HIS A 132 1.05 11.24 2.44
C HIS A 132 0.54 10.72 1.08
N LEU A 133 1.29 10.93 0.00
CA LEU A 133 0.92 10.45 -1.34
C LEU A 133 0.80 8.92 -1.40
N ILE A 134 1.71 8.19 -0.74
CA ILE A 134 1.68 6.73 -0.64
C ILE A 134 0.39 6.23 0.01
N SER A 135 -0.17 6.97 0.98
CA SER A 135 -1.43 6.57 1.62
C SER A 135 -2.59 6.48 0.62
N LEU A 136 -2.56 7.29 -0.44
CA LEU A 136 -3.53 7.26 -1.52
C LEU A 136 -3.35 6.02 -2.41
N LEU A 137 -2.10 5.63 -2.66
CA LEU A 137 -1.77 4.49 -3.51
C LEU A 137 -2.23 3.15 -2.90
N TYR A 138 -2.34 3.05 -1.58
CA TYR A 138 -2.93 1.87 -0.92
C TYR A 138 -4.41 1.67 -1.25
N LYS A 139 -5.14 2.72 -1.66
CA LYS A 139 -6.52 2.59 -2.15
C LYS A 139 -6.59 2.01 -3.56
N THR A 140 -5.46 1.65 -4.16
CA THR A 140 -5.37 1.22 -5.55
C THR A 140 -4.49 -0.02 -5.66
N ARG A 141 -4.56 -0.70 -6.80
CA ARG A 141 -3.68 -1.82 -7.11
C ARG A 141 -2.20 -1.41 -7.33
N TRP A 142 -1.87 -0.11 -7.32
CA TRP A 142 -0.47 0.32 -7.39
C TRP A 142 0.37 -0.13 -6.19
N CYS A 143 -0.25 -0.44 -5.05
CA CYS A 143 0.47 -1.00 -3.91
C CYS A 143 1.06 -2.39 -4.16
N LEU A 144 0.62 -3.09 -5.22
CA LEU A 144 1.24 -4.35 -5.67
C LEU A 144 2.60 -4.14 -6.36
N PHE A 145 2.96 -2.89 -6.68
CA PHE A 145 4.21 -2.52 -7.34
C PHE A 145 4.98 -1.50 -6.48
N PRO A 146 5.45 -1.90 -5.29
CA PRO A 146 5.83 -0.97 -4.23
C PRO A 146 6.99 -0.05 -4.61
N GLU A 147 8.00 -0.53 -5.34
CA GLU A 147 9.08 0.34 -5.77
C GLU A 147 8.65 1.37 -6.82
N THR A 148 7.86 0.94 -7.81
CA THR A 148 7.34 1.82 -8.87
C THR A 148 6.39 2.87 -8.30
N ALA A 149 5.52 2.45 -7.36
CA ALA A 149 4.65 3.32 -6.59
C ALA A 149 5.44 4.35 -5.77
N ALA A 150 6.50 3.92 -5.09
CA ALA A 150 7.36 4.80 -4.31
C ALA A 150 8.12 5.81 -5.21
N ARG A 151 8.59 5.40 -6.39
CA ARG A 151 9.21 6.32 -7.37
C ARG A 151 8.23 7.36 -7.88
N GLY A 152 7.01 6.96 -8.24
CA GLY A 152 5.95 7.89 -8.66
C GLY A 152 5.59 8.90 -7.58
N ALA A 153 5.41 8.43 -6.34
CA ALA A 153 5.17 9.30 -5.19
C ALA A 153 6.34 10.25 -4.90
N PHE A 154 7.57 9.77 -5.05
CA PHE A 154 8.78 10.57 -4.87
C PHE A 154 8.88 11.73 -5.86
N LEU A 155 8.63 11.48 -7.16
CA LEU A 155 8.65 12.54 -8.17
C LEU A 155 7.68 13.67 -7.83
N VAL A 156 6.43 13.32 -7.53
CA VAL A 156 5.39 14.30 -7.18
C VAL A 156 5.71 15.01 -5.86
N ALA A 157 6.33 14.32 -4.90
CA ALA A 157 6.77 14.95 -3.66
C ALA A 157 7.88 15.98 -3.89
N CYS A 158 8.85 15.67 -4.75
CA CYS A 158 9.91 16.61 -5.14
C CYS A 158 9.34 17.83 -5.85
N GLU A 159 8.40 17.64 -6.77
CA GLU A 159 7.68 18.75 -7.43
C GLU A 159 6.97 19.65 -6.41
N LYS A 160 6.22 19.06 -5.47
CA LYS A 160 5.51 19.82 -4.41
C LYS A 160 6.42 20.49 -3.38
N CYS A 161 7.68 20.06 -3.30
CA CYS A 161 8.68 20.64 -2.40
C CYS A 161 9.67 21.55 -3.12
N ASP A 162 9.48 21.82 -4.42
CA ASP A 162 10.39 22.60 -5.27
C ASP A 162 11.84 22.06 -5.27
N VAL A 163 11.99 20.75 -5.11
CA VAL A 163 13.30 20.08 -5.07
C VAL A 163 13.83 19.93 -6.49
N LYS A 164 14.94 20.62 -6.78
CA LYS A 164 15.59 20.55 -8.09
C LYS A 164 16.40 19.26 -8.22
N LEU A 165 15.95 18.38 -9.12
CA LEU A 165 16.64 17.14 -9.48
C LEU A 165 17.34 17.34 -10.83
N ILE A 166 18.65 17.14 -10.85
CA ILE A 166 19.50 17.34 -12.03
C ILE A 166 19.61 16.03 -12.82
N ARG A 167 19.69 14.89 -12.12
CA ARG A 167 19.80 13.56 -12.72
C ARG A 167 18.88 12.57 -12.03
N LEU A 168 18.20 11.74 -12.81
CA LEU A 168 17.43 10.61 -12.33
C LEU A 168 17.89 9.35 -13.05
N SER A 169 17.75 8.20 -12.40
CA SER A 169 18.02 6.92 -13.04
C SER A 169 16.89 6.58 -14.03
N SER A 170 17.19 5.72 -15.00
CA SER A 170 16.20 5.25 -15.99
C SER A 170 15.03 4.48 -15.37
N ALA A 171 15.13 4.06 -14.11
CA ALA A 171 14.02 3.47 -13.37
C ALA A 171 12.86 4.46 -13.15
N PHE A 172 13.11 5.77 -13.20
CA PHE A 172 12.08 6.80 -13.13
C PHE A 172 11.36 7.05 -14.46
N ASP A 173 11.97 6.65 -15.58
CA ASP A 173 11.42 6.86 -16.93
C ASP A 173 10.40 5.78 -17.34
N SER A 174 10.11 4.82 -16.44
CA SER A 174 9.15 3.76 -16.71
C SER A 174 7.74 4.33 -16.96
N PRO A 175 6.99 3.82 -17.97
CA PRO A 175 5.62 4.25 -18.24
C PRO A 175 4.70 4.13 -17.01
N MET A 176 4.92 3.12 -16.17
CA MET A 176 4.12 2.92 -14.97
C MET A 176 4.42 3.97 -13.89
N VAL A 177 5.67 4.40 -13.73
CA VAL A 177 6.04 5.51 -12.84
C VAL A 177 5.34 6.79 -13.28
N THR A 178 5.39 7.08 -14.59
CA THR A 178 4.73 8.26 -15.18
C THR A 178 3.22 8.25 -14.93
N THR A 179 2.57 7.09 -15.12
CA THR A 179 1.12 6.93 -14.88
C THR A 179 0.75 7.17 -13.42
N ILE A 180 1.52 6.59 -12.48
CA ILE A 180 1.30 6.77 -11.03
C ILE A 180 1.51 8.23 -10.63
N ALA A 181 2.58 8.86 -11.12
CA ALA A 181 2.86 10.26 -10.84
C ALA A 181 1.71 11.15 -11.35
N GLN A 182 1.22 10.90 -12.56
CA GLN A 182 0.09 11.67 -13.10
C GLN A 182 -1.16 11.53 -12.25
N TYR A 183 -1.55 10.31 -11.88
CA TYR A 183 -2.68 10.09 -10.97
C TYR A 183 -2.54 10.89 -9.66
N LEU A 184 -1.36 10.90 -9.06
CA LEU A 184 -1.11 11.61 -7.80
C LEU A 184 -1.17 13.14 -7.96
N ARG A 185 -0.79 13.67 -9.13
CA ARG A 185 -0.96 15.10 -9.44
C ARG A 185 -2.44 15.46 -9.55
N ASP A 186 -3.20 14.65 -10.28
CA ASP A 186 -4.62 14.88 -10.51
C ASP A 186 -5.43 14.79 -9.19
N TYR A 187 -5.10 13.83 -8.33
CA TYR A 187 -5.77 13.64 -7.04
C TYR A 187 -5.55 14.80 -6.06
N THR A 188 -4.44 15.54 -6.19
CA THR A 188 -4.11 16.66 -5.28
C THR A 188 -4.49 18.03 -5.82
N SER A 189 -5.14 18.07 -6.99
CA SER A 189 -5.65 19.29 -7.63
C SER A 189 -7.15 19.50 -7.37
N ASN A 190 -7.80 18.56 -6.69
CA ASN A 190 -9.16 18.63 -6.15
C ASN A 190 -9.12 18.78 -4.62
#